data_AF-A0AAV3RCT5-F1
#
_entry.id   AF-A0AAV3RCT5-F1
#
_cell.length_a   1.000
_cell.length_b   1.000
_cell.length_c   1.000
_cell.angle_alpha   90.00
_cell.angle_beta   90.00
_cell.angle_gamma   90.00
#
_symmetry.space_group_name_H-M   'P 1'
#
loop_
_entity.id
_entity.type
_entity.pdbx_description
1 polymer ?
#
loop_
_entity_poly.entity_id
_entity_poly.type
_entity_poly.pdbx_seq_one_letter_code
_entity_poly.pdbx_strand_id
1 'polypeptide(L)'
;METKVEDFVNLDQEDVIFQGETMEQEDFINLDEEDVILKEETVEQEDFVNLDEEDVISQGETVEQDGEISTGNFVTFELRRPHQMLSYNQRLMVYNVLLQKSVNGKLKKKHTNEVSDLLKLSLKTVQRIWKQHKNTPPGRQVDVSQKKAKNCGRKKVEIDINLMQQIPLSKRTTMRSIAAALGVQHSKVFRLFKEGLIRRHSNAIKPVLKDENKRARLEFCMSMIDWNNFPLEAKFVAMYNYVHIDEKLFYMTKKSESYYLLPAEKEPVRICQSKNFIGKVMFLVAMARPRFDGNGNEIFSGKIRVFPFITMVPAQRRNRNRDAGTIEMKPITSVTREVVRACLVDEVFPTIRNAWPRENLDEVIYIQQDNARTHVDPSDEQFQVVATLSSLHLQLIYQRPNSPDMNILDLGFFRAIQSLQHKESPKTVEELVQAVVKSFNDTHLER
;
A
#
# COMPACT_ATOMS: atom_id res chain seq x y z
N MET A 1 68.13 26.94 -5.18
CA MET A 1 67.72 28.28 -5.62
C MET A 1 66.86 28.04 -6.85
N GLU A 2 65.57 27.73 -6.65
CA GLU A 2 64.45 28.71 -6.65
C GLU A 2 64.35 29.35 -8.04
N THR A 3 63.27 29.27 -8.83
CA THR A 3 61.83 28.99 -8.62
C THR A 3 61.26 28.78 -10.06
N LYS A 4 60.53 27.69 -10.39
CA LYS A 4 59.04 27.55 -10.42
C LYS A 4 58.34 28.62 -11.30
N VAL A 5 57.41 28.36 -12.24
CA VAL A 5 56.48 27.25 -12.55
C VAL A 5 56.05 27.36 -14.03
N GLU A 6 55.75 26.20 -14.64
CA GLU A 6 55.16 25.96 -15.97
C GLU A 6 53.67 26.35 -16.05
N ASP A 7 53.19 26.79 -17.22
CA ASP A 7 51.82 26.53 -17.67
C ASP A 7 51.83 26.39 -19.21
N PHE A 8 51.49 25.20 -19.68
CA PHE A 8 51.27 24.87 -21.10
C PHE A 8 49.77 24.76 -21.35
N VAL A 9 49.29 25.53 -22.31
CA VAL A 9 47.99 25.35 -22.97
C VAL A 9 48.23 25.48 -24.48
N ASN A 10 47.53 24.63 -25.24
CA ASN A 10 47.01 24.80 -26.60
C ASN A 10 47.66 24.08 -27.80
N LEU A 11 46.74 23.73 -28.73
CA LEU A 11 46.82 23.41 -30.16
C LEU A 11 46.89 21.89 -30.49
N ASP A 12 46.07 21.31 -31.39
CA ASP A 12 45.63 21.80 -32.71
C ASP A 12 44.28 21.27 -33.23
N GLN A 13 43.70 22.10 -34.13
CA GLN A 13 42.60 21.86 -35.07
C GLN A 13 43.13 21.25 -36.38
N GLU A 14 42.33 20.46 -37.10
CA GLU A 14 42.44 20.35 -38.57
C GLU A 14 41.06 20.14 -39.24
N ASP A 15 40.79 20.98 -40.23
CA ASP A 15 39.65 21.01 -41.16
C ASP A 15 39.90 20.10 -42.39
N VAL A 16 38.85 19.46 -42.94
CA VAL A 16 38.79 19.10 -44.37
C VAL A 16 37.36 19.29 -44.91
N ILE A 17 37.24 20.11 -45.95
CA ILE A 17 36.06 20.36 -46.80
C ILE A 17 36.33 19.74 -48.17
N PHE A 18 35.32 19.15 -48.84
CA PHE A 18 34.89 19.50 -50.23
C PHE A 18 33.69 18.64 -50.72
N GLN A 19 32.65 19.36 -51.18
CA GLN A 19 31.69 19.19 -52.30
C GLN A 19 31.44 17.76 -52.87
N GLY A 20 30.24 17.29 -53.22
CA GLY A 20 28.93 17.88 -53.54
C GLY A 20 28.41 17.21 -54.82
N GLU A 21 27.27 16.51 -54.79
CA GLU A 21 26.47 16.13 -55.98
C GLU A 21 25.05 15.70 -55.57
N THR A 22 24.07 16.07 -56.41
CA THR A 22 22.61 15.90 -56.28
C THR A 22 22.07 14.95 -57.37
N MET A 23 20.82 14.48 -57.21
CA MET A 23 19.99 13.55 -58.06
C MET A 23 20.09 12.07 -57.63
N GLU A 24 19.04 11.25 -57.54
CA GLU A 24 17.67 11.30 -58.07
C GLU A 24 16.74 10.32 -57.28
N GLN A 25 15.44 10.46 -57.52
CA GLN A 25 14.32 9.66 -56.99
C GLN A 25 14.25 8.23 -57.56
N GLU A 26 13.55 7.36 -56.82
CA GLU A 26 12.93 6.07 -57.23
C GLU A 26 13.84 4.82 -57.35
N ASP A 27 13.66 3.84 -56.44
CA ASP A 27 12.77 2.70 -56.72
C ASP A 27 12.63 1.74 -55.53
N PHE A 28 11.38 1.29 -55.35
CA PHE A 28 10.94 0.27 -54.41
C PHE A 28 11.53 -1.11 -54.71
N ILE A 29 12.05 -1.81 -53.71
CA ILE A 29 11.96 -3.27 -53.63
C ILE A 29 11.61 -3.68 -52.18
N ASN A 30 10.40 -4.23 -52.03
CA ASN A 30 9.94 -4.98 -50.86
C ASN A 30 10.82 -6.21 -50.62
N LEU A 31 11.29 -6.38 -49.39
CA LEU A 31 11.62 -7.69 -48.82
C LEU A 31 11.27 -7.70 -47.32
N ASP A 32 10.11 -8.30 -47.05
CA ASP A 32 9.78 -9.22 -45.95
C ASP A 32 10.13 -8.84 -44.50
N GLU A 33 9.07 -8.43 -43.79
CA GLU A 33 8.58 -9.02 -42.53
C GLU A 33 9.61 -9.68 -41.60
N GLU A 34 10.34 -8.91 -40.81
CA GLU A 34 10.89 -9.39 -39.52
C GLU A 34 11.25 -8.27 -38.54
N ASP A 35 10.34 -7.30 -38.31
CA ASP A 35 10.54 -6.27 -37.27
C ASP A 35 10.03 -6.72 -35.88
N VAL A 36 10.95 -7.37 -35.17
CA VAL A 36 11.34 -7.15 -33.78
C VAL A 36 10.43 -6.21 -32.97
N ILE A 37 9.46 -6.79 -32.25
CA ILE A 37 8.80 -6.10 -31.13
C ILE A 37 9.72 -6.20 -29.90
N LEU A 38 10.62 -5.22 -29.75
CA LEU A 38 11.11 -4.80 -28.44
C LEU A 38 10.16 -3.72 -27.92
N LYS A 39 8.99 -4.13 -27.43
CA LYS A 39 8.31 -3.36 -26.40
C LYS A 39 8.93 -3.77 -25.08
N GLU A 40 9.51 -2.81 -24.37
CA GLU A 40 9.91 -2.96 -22.98
C GLU A 40 8.78 -3.65 -22.22
N GLU A 41 8.99 -4.93 -21.89
CA GLU A 41 8.22 -5.57 -20.84
C GLU A 41 8.47 -4.73 -19.58
N THR A 42 7.54 -3.85 -19.25
CA THR A 42 7.34 -3.47 -17.86
C THR A 42 6.93 -4.76 -17.16
N VAL A 43 7.94 -5.49 -16.70
CA VAL A 43 7.81 -6.53 -15.71
C VAL A 43 7.26 -5.83 -14.48
N GLU A 44 5.93 -5.73 -14.37
CA GLU A 44 5.28 -5.59 -13.07
C GLU A 44 5.60 -6.88 -12.32
N GLN A 45 6.77 -6.90 -11.68
CA GLN A 45 7.04 -7.77 -10.55
C GLN A 45 6.05 -7.32 -9.48
N GLU A 46 4.92 -8.04 -9.40
CA GLU A 46 4.13 -8.07 -8.18
C GLU A 46 5.08 -8.53 -7.07
N ASP A 47 5.59 -7.57 -6.29
CA ASP A 47 6.50 -7.84 -5.19
C ASP A 47 5.76 -8.63 -4.12
N PHE A 48 6.02 -9.93 -4.11
CA PHE A 48 5.59 -10.84 -3.07
C PHE A 48 6.23 -10.43 -1.75
N VAL A 49 5.38 -9.98 -0.84
CA VAL A 49 5.66 -9.99 0.57
C VAL A 49 5.77 -11.45 1.01
N ASN A 50 6.99 -11.93 1.29
CA ASN A 50 7.17 -13.11 2.12
C ASN A 50 6.61 -12.78 3.52
N LEU A 51 5.44 -13.34 3.81
CA LEU A 51 4.89 -13.47 5.16
C LEU A 51 5.33 -14.83 5.71
N ASP A 52 6.60 -14.92 6.09
CA ASP A 52 7.05 -15.98 6.98
C ASP A 52 7.00 -15.44 8.41
N GLU A 53 5.83 -15.50 9.05
CA GLU A 53 5.76 -15.46 10.52
C GLU A 53 4.71 -16.47 11.00
N GLU A 54 5.21 -17.61 11.49
CA GLU A 54 4.58 -18.35 12.55
C GLU A 54 4.35 -17.40 13.74
N ASP A 55 3.09 -17.27 14.18
CA ASP A 55 2.77 -17.06 15.59
C ASP A 55 1.34 -17.54 15.86
N VAL A 56 1.26 -18.41 16.86
CA VAL A 56 0.14 -19.23 17.27
C VAL A 56 -0.36 -18.72 18.63
N ILE A 57 -1.69 -18.68 18.79
CA ILE A 57 -2.51 -18.63 20.02
C ILE A 57 -2.58 -17.31 20.81
N SER A 58 -3.79 -16.72 20.82
CA SER A 58 -4.34 -16.00 21.98
C SER A 58 -5.45 -16.84 22.61
N GLN A 59 -5.28 -17.28 23.86
CA GLN A 59 -6.41 -17.68 24.71
C GLN A 59 -6.96 -16.42 25.39
N GLY A 60 -8.23 -16.13 25.15
CA GLY A 60 -8.99 -15.14 25.91
C GLY A 60 -9.63 -15.81 27.12
N GLU A 61 -9.36 -15.27 28.30
CA GLU A 61 -10.13 -15.54 29.51
C GLU A 61 -11.37 -14.63 29.56
N THR A 62 -12.43 -15.22 30.09
CA THR A 62 -13.81 -14.78 30.23
C THR A 62 -14.01 -13.55 31.11
N VAL A 63 -15.01 -12.77 30.73
CA VAL A 63 -15.63 -11.67 31.49
C VAL A 63 -16.66 -12.25 32.45
N GLU A 64 -16.63 -11.84 33.72
CA GLU A 64 -17.82 -11.81 34.58
C GLU A 64 -17.94 -10.42 35.22
N GLN A 65 -19.12 -9.83 35.05
CA GLN A 65 -19.63 -8.67 35.79
C GLN A 65 -20.17 -9.11 37.15
N ASP A 66 -20.14 -8.23 38.16
CA ASP A 66 -21.34 -7.80 38.90
C ASP A 66 -21.02 -6.97 40.16
N GLY A 67 -21.78 -5.88 40.34
CA GLY A 67 -22.38 -5.50 41.64
C GLY A 67 -21.68 -4.50 42.57
N GLU A 68 -22.25 -3.29 42.67
CA GLU A 68 -22.14 -2.41 43.86
C GLU A 68 -22.98 -2.94 45.05
N ILE A 69 -22.58 -2.65 46.31
CA ILE A 69 -23.38 -2.04 47.40
C ILE A 69 -22.60 -2.00 48.76
N SER A 70 -22.61 -0.79 49.35
CA SER A 70 -22.58 -0.31 50.75
C SER A 70 -21.83 -1.00 51.92
N THR A 71 -21.09 -0.15 52.65
CA THR A 71 -20.94 0.03 54.12
C THR A 71 -20.98 -1.16 55.09
N GLY A 72 -19.86 -1.30 55.81
CA GLY A 72 -19.83 -1.75 57.21
C GLY A 72 -19.60 -3.25 57.45
N ASN A 73 -18.34 -3.64 57.66
CA ASN A 73 -17.89 -4.57 58.71
C ASN A 73 -16.40 -4.89 58.55
N PHE A 74 -15.69 -5.01 59.68
CA PHE A 74 -14.30 -5.48 59.72
C PHE A 74 -14.21 -6.89 59.14
N VAL A 75 -13.68 -7.02 57.92
CA VAL A 75 -13.41 -8.32 57.30
C VAL A 75 -12.06 -8.83 57.80
N THR A 76 -12.10 -9.84 58.68
CA THR A 76 -10.97 -10.70 58.99
C THR A 76 -10.66 -11.55 57.75
N PHE A 77 -9.60 -11.20 57.02
CA PHE A 77 -9.14 -12.00 55.88
C PHE A 77 -8.45 -13.28 56.39
N GLU A 78 -9.09 -14.43 56.19
CA GLU A 78 -8.46 -15.74 56.35
C GLU A 78 -7.53 -16.03 55.16
N LEU A 79 -6.26 -15.67 55.28
CA LEU A 79 -5.22 -16.14 54.34
C LEU A 79 -4.86 -17.60 54.65
N ARG A 80 -5.30 -18.54 53.80
CA ARG A 80 -4.84 -19.96 53.84
C ARG A 80 -3.64 -20.17 52.90
N ARG A 81 -2.53 -20.68 53.47
CA ARG A 81 -1.37 -21.41 52.87
C ARG A 81 -0.34 -20.61 52.02
N PRO A 82 0.93 -21.10 51.93
CA PRO A 82 2.14 -20.29 51.86
C PRO A 82 2.53 -19.94 50.41
N HIS A 83 3.11 -18.75 50.22
CA HIS A 83 3.63 -18.18 48.96
C HIS A 83 2.74 -17.20 48.18
N GLN A 84 1.64 -16.68 48.75
CA GLN A 84 0.99 -15.52 48.15
C GLN A 84 1.87 -14.27 48.35
N MET A 85 2.33 -13.67 47.25
CA MET A 85 3.06 -12.41 47.28
C MET A 85 2.10 -11.29 47.70
N LEU A 86 2.45 -10.55 48.76
CA LEU A 86 1.59 -9.47 49.28
C LEU A 86 1.48 -8.31 48.27
N SER A 87 0.26 -7.84 48.04
CA SER A 87 -0.01 -6.64 47.24
C SER A 87 0.52 -5.37 47.93
N TYR A 88 0.62 -4.25 47.20
CA TYR A 88 1.08 -2.98 47.77
C TYR A 88 0.22 -2.53 48.97
N ASN A 89 -1.10 -2.60 48.84
CA ASN A 89 -2.05 -2.22 49.89
C ASN A 89 -1.93 -3.12 51.12
N GLN A 90 -1.73 -4.42 50.94
CA GLN A 90 -1.51 -5.36 52.05
C GLN A 90 -0.19 -5.06 52.78
N ARG A 91 0.87 -4.71 52.04
CA ARG A 91 2.17 -4.33 52.62
C ARG A 91 2.09 -2.99 53.37
N LEU A 92 1.27 -2.06 52.88
CA LEU A 92 0.99 -0.78 53.53
C LEU A 92 0.18 -0.97 54.82
N MET A 93 -0.80 -1.88 54.82
CA MET A 93 -1.56 -2.24 56.02
C MET A 93 -0.66 -2.80 57.12
N VAL A 94 0.24 -3.74 56.78
CA VAL A 94 1.23 -4.29 57.71
C VAL A 94 2.10 -3.17 58.30
N TYR A 95 2.53 -2.23 57.46
CA TYR A 95 3.32 -1.08 57.88
C TYR A 95 2.55 -0.16 58.86
N ASN A 96 1.31 0.20 58.53
CA ASN A 96 0.49 1.08 59.36
C ASN A 96 0.21 0.48 60.75
N VAL A 97 -0.07 -0.82 60.82
CA VAL A 97 -0.29 -1.52 62.10
C VAL A 97 0.99 -1.54 62.95
N LEU A 98 2.16 -1.74 62.32
CA LEU A 98 3.44 -1.67 63.02
C LEU A 98 3.76 -0.24 63.47
N LEU A 99 3.42 0.77 62.67
CA LEU A 99 3.63 2.17 63.01
C LEU A 99 2.83 2.58 64.25
N GLN A 100 1.55 2.19 64.31
CA GLN A 100 0.67 2.42 65.47
C GLN A 100 1.20 1.76 66.76
N LYS A 101 1.87 0.60 66.65
CA LYS A 101 2.48 -0.11 67.77
C LYS A 101 3.91 0.34 68.10
N SER A 102 4.46 1.30 67.37
CA SER A 102 5.81 1.82 67.58
C SER A 102 5.79 3.05 68.48
N VAL A 103 6.76 3.15 69.40
CA VAL A 103 6.96 4.34 70.24
C VAL A 103 8.33 4.90 69.90
N ASN A 104 8.38 6.17 69.48
CA ASN A 104 9.61 6.84 69.01
C ASN A 104 10.36 6.05 67.92
N GLY A 105 9.64 5.43 66.99
CA GLY A 105 10.21 4.62 65.90
C GLY A 105 10.82 3.28 66.34
N LYS A 106 10.58 2.84 67.59
CA LYS A 106 11.05 1.56 68.14
C LYS A 106 9.87 0.64 68.44
N LEU A 107 9.98 -0.62 67.99
CA LEU A 107 9.06 -1.71 68.30
C LEU A 107 9.60 -2.54 69.47
N LYS A 108 8.73 -2.96 70.39
CA LYS A 108 9.08 -3.92 71.44
C LYS A 108 9.18 -5.35 70.85
N LYS A 109 9.97 -6.23 71.49
CA LYS A 109 10.28 -7.60 71.00
C LYS A 109 9.06 -8.44 70.57
N LYS A 110 7.90 -8.27 71.21
CA LYS A 110 6.69 -9.06 70.94
C LYS A 110 5.78 -8.49 69.85
N HIS A 111 5.88 -7.19 69.53
CA HIS A 111 4.94 -6.52 68.63
C HIS A 111 4.96 -7.10 67.21
N THR A 112 6.13 -7.55 66.71
CA THR A 112 6.19 -8.20 65.38
C THR A 112 5.54 -9.57 65.35
N ASN A 113 5.54 -10.31 66.48
CA ASN A 113 4.85 -11.61 66.59
C ASN A 113 3.34 -11.38 66.62
N GLU A 114 2.87 -10.43 67.42
CA GLU A 114 1.44 -10.09 67.48
C GLU A 114 0.88 -9.66 66.12
N VAL A 115 1.64 -8.88 65.34
CA VAL A 115 1.23 -8.49 63.97
C VAL A 115 1.31 -9.66 63.00
N SER A 116 2.27 -10.58 63.20
CA SER A 116 2.37 -11.83 62.45
C SER A 116 1.13 -12.70 62.65
N ASP A 117 0.71 -12.88 63.90
CA ASP A 117 -0.43 -13.71 64.30
C ASP A 117 -1.75 -13.07 63.86
N LEU A 118 -1.90 -11.75 64.04
CA LEU A 118 -3.10 -10.99 63.63
C LEU A 118 -3.35 -11.06 62.13
N LEU A 119 -2.30 -10.94 61.31
CA LEU A 119 -2.41 -10.90 59.85
C LEU A 119 -2.14 -12.26 59.19
N LYS A 120 -1.92 -13.32 59.98
CA LYS A 120 -1.56 -14.67 59.51
C LYS A 120 -0.38 -14.67 58.50
N LEU A 121 0.62 -13.81 58.72
CA LEU A 121 1.80 -13.67 57.85
C LEU A 121 3.02 -14.33 58.46
N SER A 122 4.03 -14.64 57.64
CA SER A 122 5.32 -15.09 58.19
C SER A 122 6.03 -13.95 58.92
N LEU A 123 6.59 -14.24 60.10
CA LEU A 123 7.35 -13.28 60.90
C LEU A 123 8.47 -12.61 60.09
N LYS A 124 9.13 -13.38 59.21
CA LYS A 124 10.17 -12.88 58.30
C LYS A 124 9.65 -11.81 57.34
N THR A 125 8.40 -11.91 56.88
CA THR A 125 7.77 -10.93 55.99
C THR A 125 7.48 -9.62 56.72
N VAL A 126 6.90 -9.71 57.92
CA VAL A 126 6.58 -8.56 58.78
C VAL A 126 7.86 -7.79 59.14
N GLN A 127 8.90 -8.50 59.58
CA GLN A 127 10.20 -7.90 59.90
C GLN A 127 10.89 -7.28 58.68
N ARG A 128 10.76 -7.90 57.49
CA ARG A 128 11.32 -7.36 56.24
C ARG A 128 10.68 -6.03 55.84
N ILE A 129 9.35 -5.92 55.96
CA ILE A 129 8.62 -4.67 55.70
C ILE A 129 9.06 -3.58 56.68
N TRP A 130 9.16 -3.90 57.98
CA TRP A 130 9.64 -2.94 58.98
C TRP A 130 11.08 -2.48 58.75
N LYS A 131 11.97 -3.40 58.33
CA LYS A 131 13.35 -3.07 57.99
C LYS A 131 13.45 -2.16 56.76
N GLN A 132 12.57 -2.33 55.77
CA GLN A 132 12.47 -1.42 54.63
C GLN A 132 12.10 0.01 55.08
N HIS A 133 11.15 0.13 56.02
CA HIS A 133 10.82 1.42 56.63
C HIS A 133 12.00 2.07 57.35
N LYS A 134 12.69 1.35 58.24
CA LYS A 134 13.84 1.88 58.99
C LYS A 134 14.98 2.39 58.10
N ASN A 135 15.12 1.81 56.90
CA ASN A 135 16.14 2.21 55.94
C ASN A 135 15.69 3.38 55.04
N THR A 136 14.48 3.92 55.23
CA THR A 136 13.99 5.09 54.50
C THR A 136 14.49 6.37 55.18
N PRO A 137 15.11 7.33 54.46
CA PRO A 137 15.59 8.58 55.04
C PRO A 137 14.46 9.41 55.69
N PRO A 138 14.75 10.20 56.74
CA PRO A 138 13.77 11.11 57.34
C PRO A 138 13.20 12.08 56.29
N GLY A 139 11.88 12.26 56.26
CA GLY A 139 11.20 13.21 55.35
C GLY A 139 10.78 12.64 53.98
N ARG A 140 11.06 11.38 53.67
CA ARG A 140 10.57 10.70 52.46
C ARG A 140 9.39 9.77 52.76
N GLN A 141 8.41 9.71 51.85
CA GLN A 141 7.32 8.74 51.95
C GLN A 141 7.87 7.30 51.94
N VAL A 142 7.36 6.46 52.83
CA VAL A 142 7.86 5.10 53.03
C VAL A 142 7.38 4.20 51.90
N ASP A 143 8.30 3.80 51.02
CA ASP A 143 8.00 2.84 49.96
C ASP A 143 7.99 1.40 50.50
N VAL A 144 6.79 0.86 50.68
CA VAL A 144 6.57 -0.54 51.06
C VAL A 144 6.49 -1.46 49.84
N SER A 145 6.77 -0.99 48.62
CA SER A 145 6.64 -1.79 47.40
C SER A 145 7.48 -3.07 47.41
N GLN A 146 7.02 -4.03 46.61
CA GLN A 146 7.72 -5.30 46.49
C GLN A 146 8.95 -5.15 45.57
N LYS A 147 10.14 -5.22 46.16
CA LYS A 147 11.42 -5.10 45.43
C LYS A 147 11.67 -6.21 44.38
N LYS A 148 10.91 -7.30 44.42
CA LYS A 148 10.97 -8.37 43.41
C LYS A 148 10.27 -7.98 42.11
N ALA A 149 9.24 -7.14 42.14
CA ALA A 149 8.41 -6.83 40.97
C ALA A 149 9.18 -6.12 39.84
N LYS A 150 10.29 -5.43 40.15
CA LYS A 150 11.15 -4.76 39.17
C LYS A 150 12.52 -5.44 38.97
N ASN A 151 12.83 -6.46 39.77
CA ASN A 151 14.14 -7.15 39.77
C ASN A 151 14.00 -8.65 39.46
N CYS A 152 12.90 -9.06 38.85
CA CYS A 152 12.69 -10.43 38.41
C CYS A 152 12.91 -10.57 36.90
N GLY A 153 13.45 -11.72 36.49
CA GLY A 153 13.70 -12.04 35.08
C GLY A 153 15.11 -11.69 34.58
N ARG A 154 15.39 -12.13 33.35
CA ARG A 154 16.65 -11.84 32.64
C ARG A 154 16.65 -10.38 32.21
N LYS A 155 17.71 -9.64 32.57
CA LYS A 155 17.88 -8.25 32.11
C LYS A 155 17.96 -8.20 30.58
N LYS A 156 17.26 -7.25 29.95
CA LYS A 156 17.37 -7.03 28.50
C LYS A 156 18.81 -6.60 28.19
N VAL A 157 19.42 -7.25 27.20
CA VAL A 157 20.67 -6.76 26.62
C VAL A 157 20.29 -5.67 25.63
N GLU A 158 20.62 -4.43 25.94
CA GLU A 158 20.40 -3.30 25.05
C GLU A 158 21.31 -3.42 23.83
N ILE A 159 20.74 -3.16 22.65
CA ILE A 159 21.50 -3.00 21.41
C ILE A 159 21.35 -1.53 21.06
N ASP A 160 22.44 -0.89 20.67
CA ASP A 160 22.36 0.42 20.05
C ASP A 160 21.79 0.28 18.64
N ILE A 161 20.51 0.63 18.49
CA ILE A 161 19.79 0.56 17.20
C ILE A 161 20.41 1.54 16.19
N ASN A 162 21.09 2.59 16.65
CA ASN A 162 21.74 3.56 15.76
C ASN A 162 22.86 2.94 14.92
N LEU A 163 23.46 1.83 15.37
CA LEU A 163 24.40 1.04 14.56
C LEU A 163 23.76 0.57 13.24
N MET A 164 22.44 0.39 13.19
CA MET A 164 21.77 0.07 11.94
C MET A 164 21.98 1.12 10.88
N GLN A 165 22.06 2.41 11.23
CA GLN A 165 22.23 3.49 10.26
C GLN A 165 23.58 3.42 9.53
N GLN A 166 24.59 2.80 10.13
CA GLN A 166 25.93 2.66 9.57
C GLN A 166 26.05 1.45 8.62
N ILE A 167 25.11 0.49 8.67
CA ILE A 167 25.13 -0.72 7.84
C ILE A 167 24.67 -0.36 6.42
N PRO A 168 25.35 -0.72 5.32
CA PRO A 168 24.83 -0.46 3.97
C PRO A 168 23.45 -1.08 3.73
N LEU A 169 22.57 -0.40 2.95
CA LEU A 169 21.22 -0.90 2.67
C LEU A 169 21.19 -2.30 2.05
N SER A 170 22.21 -2.67 1.26
CA SER A 170 22.37 -4.01 0.69
C SER A 170 22.42 -5.13 1.74
N LYS A 171 22.85 -4.83 2.97
CA LYS A 171 22.87 -5.76 4.11
C LYS A 171 21.65 -5.62 5.03
N ARG A 172 20.65 -4.81 4.65
CA ARG A 172 19.41 -4.59 5.41
C ARG A 172 18.15 -5.21 4.77
N THR A 173 18.32 -6.09 3.79
CA THR A 173 17.20 -6.66 3.01
C THR A 173 16.35 -7.65 3.80
N THR A 174 16.98 -8.48 4.63
CA THR A 174 16.30 -9.49 5.45
C THR A 174 16.68 -9.36 6.92
N MET A 175 15.80 -9.80 7.82
CA MET A 175 16.10 -9.84 9.26
C MET A 175 17.37 -10.64 9.57
N ARG A 176 17.63 -11.72 8.81
CA ARG A 176 18.85 -12.54 8.94
C ARG A 176 20.11 -11.74 8.56
N SER A 177 20.08 -10.98 7.47
CA SER A 177 21.20 -10.15 7.04
C SER A 177 21.50 -9.04 8.04
N ILE A 178 20.46 -8.38 8.57
CA ILE A 178 20.60 -7.34 9.61
C ILE A 178 21.20 -7.95 10.88
N ALA A 179 20.70 -9.11 11.31
CA ALA A 179 21.21 -9.83 12.48
C ALA A 179 22.71 -10.14 12.35
N ALA A 180 23.13 -10.66 11.19
CA ALA A 180 24.54 -10.94 10.91
C ALA A 180 25.39 -9.66 10.94
N ALA A 181 24.91 -8.56 10.34
CA ALA A 181 25.62 -7.29 10.31
C ALA A 181 25.71 -6.59 11.69
N LEU A 182 24.72 -6.78 12.56
CA LEU A 182 24.73 -6.28 13.95
C LEU A 182 25.45 -7.22 14.92
N GLY A 183 25.82 -8.44 14.50
CA GLY A 183 26.40 -9.45 15.39
C GLY A 183 25.42 -9.97 16.44
N VAL A 184 24.12 -10.02 16.13
CA VAL A 184 23.05 -10.45 17.05
C VAL A 184 22.26 -11.63 16.49
N GLN A 185 21.49 -12.30 17.33
CA GLN A 185 20.60 -13.38 16.90
C GLN A 185 19.38 -12.83 16.14
N HIS A 186 18.91 -13.58 15.13
CA HIS A 186 17.71 -13.27 14.33
C HIS A 186 16.48 -12.94 15.20
N SER A 187 16.21 -13.76 16.22
CA SER A 187 15.10 -13.58 17.15
C SER A 187 15.09 -12.21 17.84
N LYS A 188 16.28 -11.60 18.01
CA LYS A 188 16.41 -10.28 18.61
C LYS A 188 15.99 -9.17 17.66
N VAL A 189 16.33 -9.29 16.37
CA VAL A 189 15.87 -8.36 15.32
C VAL A 189 14.36 -8.49 15.13
N PHE A 190 13.84 -9.72 15.10
CA PHE A 190 12.40 -9.98 15.06
C PHE A 190 11.65 -9.31 16.21
N ARG A 191 12.17 -9.41 17.44
CA ARG A 191 11.57 -8.73 18.59
C ARG A 191 11.62 -7.21 18.45
N LEU A 192 12.70 -6.63 17.92
CA LEU A 192 12.77 -5.18 17.64
C LEU A 192 11.70 -4.77 16.62
N PHE A 193 11.39 -5.63 15.63
CA PHE A 193 10.33 -5.41 14.66
C PHE A 193 8.94 -5.46 15.32
N LYS A 194 8.65 -6.48 16.13
CA LYS A 194 7.39 -6.59 16.89
C LYS A 194 7.21 -5.45 17.91
N GLU A 195 8.30 -5.00 18.55
CA GLU A 195 8.31 -3.85 19.47
C GLU A 195 8.20 -2.49 18.74
N GLY A 196 8.19 -2.46 17.39
CA GLY A 196 8.05 -1.25 16.59
C GLY A 196 9.30 -0.37 16.50
N LEU A 197 10.44 -0.84 16.98
CA LEU A 197 11.71 -0.13 16.98
C LEU A 197 12.40 -0.13 15.61
N ILE A 198 12.04 -1.10 14.76
CA ILE A 198 12.42 -1.15 13.35
C ILE A 198 11.18 -1.43 12.51
N ARG A 199 11.15 -0.90 11.28
CA ARG A 199 10.04 -1.11 10.35
C ARG A 199 10.53 -1.69 9.03
N ARG A 200 9.70 -2.53 8.41
CA ARG A 200 9.89 -2.92 7.01
C ARG A 200 9.46 -1.76 6.11
N HIS A 201 10.22 -1.51 5.06
CA HIS A 201 9.86 -0.59 4.00
C HIS A 201 10.17 -1.25 2.67
N SER A 202 9.15 -1.38 1.83
CA SER A 202 9.32 -1.82 0.45
C SER A 202 9.53 -0.59 -0.42
N ASN A 203 10.55 -0.63 -1.27
CA ASN A 203 10.85 0.45 -2.21
C ASN A 203 10.81 -0.13 -3.62
N ALA A 204 9.72 0.16 -4.34
CA ALA A 204 9.58 -0.24 -5.73
C ALA A 204 10.51 0.60 -6.61
N ILE A 205 11.02 -0.01 -7.69
CA ILE A 205 11.78 0.70 -8.71
C ILE A 205 10.85 1.72 -9.38
N LYS A 206 11.31 2.97 -9.51
CA LYS A 206 10.57 4.03 -10.19
C LYS A 206 11.31 4.41 -11.48
N PRO A 207 10.59 4.73 -12.56
CA PRO A 207 11.22 5.20 -13.79
C PRO A 207 12.00 6.49 -13.53
N VAL A 208 13.11 6.66 -14.25
CA VAL A 208 13.93 7.85 -14.14
C VAL A 208 13.17 9.05 -14.73
N LEU A 209 12.97 10.08 -13.93
CA LEU A 209 12.43 11.35 -14.39
C LEU A 209 13.57 12.27 -14.83
N LYS A 210 13.67 12.51 -16.14
CA LYS A 210 14.53 13.55 -16.72
C LYS A 210 14.08 14.93 -16.25
N ASP A 211 14.96 15.92 -16.29
CA ASP A 211 14.63 17.26 -15.80
C ASP A 211 13.54 17.93 -16.64
N GLU A 212 13.47 17.63 -17.94
CA GLU A 212 12.36 18.06 -18.81
C GLU A 212 11.03 17.48 -18.33
N ASN A 213 10.99 16.20 -17.96
CA ASN A 213 9.79 15.55 -17.43
C ASN A 213 9.36 16.19 -16.12
N LYS A 214 10.30 16.47 -15.21
CA LYS A 214 10.00 17.14 -13.93
C LYS A 214 9.43 18.53 -14.17
N ARG A 215 10.00 19.28 -15.11
CA ARG A 215 9.53 20.62 -15.47
C ARG A 215 8.12 20.58 -16.06
N ALA A 216 7.88 19.71 -17.03
CA ALA A 216 6.56 19.54 -17.65
C ALA A 216 5.48 19.11 -16.64
N ARG A 217 5.85 18.25 -15.68
CA ARG A 217 5.00 17.85 -14.56
C ARG A 217 4.68 19.03 -13.64
N LEU A 218 5.68 19.85 -13.29
CA LEU A 218 5.49 21.01 -12.44
C LEU A 218 4.62 22.08 -13.10
N GLU A 219 4.86 22.37 -14.38
CA GLU A 219 4.06 23.31 -15.17
C GLU A 219 2.59 22.86 -15.23
N PHE A 220 2.34 21.56 -15.39
CA PHE A 220 0.99 21.01 -15.32
C PHE A 220 0.35 21.19 -13.94
N CYS A 221 1.08 20.88 -12.86
CA CYS A 221 0.57 21.09 -11.50
C CYS A 221 0.24 22.57 -11.25
N MET A 222 1.05 23.50 -11.77
CA MET A 222 0.79 24.94 -11.68
C MET A 222 -0.42 25.38 -12.51
N SER A 223 -0.64 24.78 -13.69
CA SER A 223 -1.83 25.09 -14.50
C SER A 223 -3.13 24.58 -13.87
N MET A 224 -3.04 23.59 -12.98
CA MET A 224 -4.18 23.05 -12.25
C MET A 224 -4.51 23.83 -10.97
N ILE A 225 -3.79 24.91 -10.66
CA ILE A 225 -4.13 25.82 -9.56
C ILE A 225 -5.17 26.83 -10.07
N ASP A 226 -6.24 27.02 -9.31
CA ASP A 226 -7.20 28.09 -9.54
C ASP A 226 -6.63 29.42 -9.04
N TRP A 227 -6.09 30.19 -9.97
CA TRP A 227 -5.46 31.48 -9.69
C TRP A 227 -6.46 32.57 -9.29
N ASN A 228 -7.77 32.38 -9.50
CA ASN A 228 -8.78 33.40 -9.19
C ASN A 228 -8.94 33.65 -7.68
N ASN A 229 -8.69 32.62 -6.87
CA ASN A 229 -8.84 32.65 -5.41
C ASN A 229 -7.49 32.75 -4.67
N PHE A 230 -6.38 32.90 -5.40
CA PHE A 230 -5.04 32.99 -4.85
C PHE A 230 -4.74 34.42 -4.34
N PRO A 231 -4.10 34.62 -3.16
CA PRO A 231 -3.51 33.63 -2.25
C PRO A 231 -4.39 33.23 -1.06
N LEU A 232 -5.63 33.74 -0.96
CA LEU A 232 -6.48 33.56 0.22
C LEU A 232 -6.97 32.12 0.36
N GLU A 233 -7.26 31.44 -0.76
CA GLU A 233 -7.66 30.04 -0.78
C GLU A 233 -7.13 29.36 -2.05
N ALA A 234 -5.91 28.83 -1.98
CA ALA A 234 -5.31 28.08 -3.09
C ALA A 234 -6.07 26.76 -3.29
N LYS A 235 -6.96 26.74 -4.28
CA LYS A 235 -7.73 25.55 -4.69
C LYS A 235 -7.20 25.01 -6.01
N PHE A 236 -7.33 23.71 -6.21
CA PHE A 236 -7.12 23.12 -7.53
C PHE A 236 -8.37 23.28 -8.40
N VAL A 237 -8.18 23.41 -9.71
CA VAL A 237 -9.26 23.34 -10.70
C VAL A 237 -10.03 22.05 -10.51
N ALA A 238 -11.35 22.14 -10.57
CA ALA A 238 -12.21 21.01 -10.20
C ALA A 238 -12.19 19.85 -11.22
N MET A 239 -11.70 20.05 -12.43
CA MET A 239 -11.61 19.01 -13.48
C MET A 239 -12.96 18.35 -13.80
N TYR A 240 -14.09 19.04 -13.61
CA TYR A 240 -15.41 18.47 -13.91
C TYR A 240 -15.61 18.17 -15.39
N ASN A 241 -14.81 18.79 -16.26
CA ASN A 241 -14.79 18.58 -17.70
C ASN A 241 -13.67 17.65 -18.20
N TYR A 242 -13.06 16.86 -17.32
CA TYR A 242 -12.04 15.87 -17.68
C TYR A 242 -12.62 14.45 -17.65
N VAL A 243 -12.27 13.67 -18.67
CA VAL A 243 -12.46 12.22 -18.74
C VAL A 243 -11.07 11.59 -18.85
N HIS A 244 -10.69 10.80 -17.87
CA HIS A 244 -9.48 10.00 -17.90
C HIS A 244 -9.77 8.67 -18.60
N ILE A 245 -8.93 8.32 -19.56
CA ILE A 245 -8.95 7.02 -20.23
C ILE A 245 -7.59 6.35 -20.08
N ASP A 246 -7.61 5.03 -19.92
CA ASP A 246 -6.39 4.23 -19.82
C ASP A 246 -6.68 2.74 -20.03
N GLU A 247 -5.66 2.01 -20.46
CA GLU A 247 -5.70 0.59 -20.76
C GLU A 247 -5.05 -0.24 -19.65
N LYS A 248 -5.75 -1.27 -19.16
CA LYS A 248 -5.19 -2.23 -18.20
C LYS A 248 -5.41 -3.66 -18.63
N LEU A 249 -4.36 -4.47 -18.48
CA LEU A 249 -4.45 -5.93 -18.58
C LEU A 249 -4.98 -6.52 -17.27
N PHE A 250 -6.08 -7.28 -17.36
CA PHE A 250 -6.62 -8.06 -16.26
C PHE A 250 -6.30 -9.54 -16.47
N TYR A 251 -5.82 -10.19 -15.42
CA TYR A 251 -5.42 -11.59 -15.45
C TYR A 251 -6.51 -12.45 -14.80
N MET A 252 -6.74 -13.66 -15.35
CA MET A 252 -7.63 -14.65 -14.75
C MET A 252 -7.24 -14.98 -13.31
N THR A 253 -5.95 -15.02 -13.03
CA THR A 253 -5.44 -15.43 -11.72
C THR A 253 -4.04 -14.87 -11.47
N LYS A 254 -3.67 -14.66 -10.19
CA LYS A 254 -2.33 -14.17 -9.82
C LYS A 254 -1.28 -15.27 -9.87
N LYS A 255 -0.01 -14.95 -10.08
CA LYS A 255 1.09 -15.95 -10.11
C LYS A 255 1.30 -16.64 -8.75
N SER A 256 1.05 -15.91 -7.67
CA SER A 256 1.02 -16.45 -6.31
C SER A 256 -0.03 -15.70 -5.51
N GLU A 257 -0.63 -16.38 -4.54
CA GLU A 257 -1.74 -15.86 -3.73
C GLU A 257 -1.65 -16.48 -2.35
N SER A 258 -1.93 -15.67 -1.33
CA SER A 258 -1.92 -16.08 0.07
C SER A 258 -3.34 -16.42 0.50
N TYR A 259 -3.53 -17.63 1.04
CA TYR A 259 -4.79 -18.07 1.61
C TYR A 259 -4.65 -18.21 3.12
N TYR A 260 -5.67 -17.78 3.86
CA TYR A 260 -5.80 -18.10 5.28
C TYR A 260 -6.58 -19.41 5.39
N LEU A 261 -5.93 -20.44 5.93
CA LEU A 261 -6.47 -21.79 6.03
C LEU A 261 -6.58 -22.21 7.50
N LEU A 262 -7.55 -23.05 7.81
CA LEU A 262 -7.62 -23.68 9.14
C LEU A 262 -6.51 -24.75 9.27
N PRO A 263 -6.01 -25.06 10.49
CA PRO A 263 -4.94 -26.04 10.66
C PRO A 263 -5.23 -27.45 10.12
N ALA A 264 -6.51 -27.83 10.02
CA ALA A 264 -6.95 -29.12 9.49
C ALA A 264 -7.40 -29.05 8.01
N GLU A 265 -7.39 -27.88 7.41
CA GLU A 265 -7.78 -27.68 6.02
C GLU A 265 -6.66 -28.10 5.07
N LYS A 266 -7.02 -28.75 3.97
CA LYS A 266 -6.04 -29.17 2.97
C LYS A 266 -5.57 -27.95 2.17
N GLU A 267 -4.27 -27.84 1.97
CA GLU A 267 -3.67 -26.81 1.14
C GLU A 267 -4.26 -26.81 -0.29
N PRO A 268 -4.75 -25.65 -0.78
CA PRO A 268 -5.30 -25.54 -2.12
C PRO A 268 -4.20 -25.65 -3.17
N VAL A 269 -4.43 -26.49 -4.18
CA VAL A 269 -3.48 -26.68 -5.29
C VAL A 269 -3.96 -25.89 -6.51
N ARG A 270 -3.14 -24.94 -6.96
CA ARG A 270 -3.39 -24.16 -8.18
C ARG A 270 -2.42 -24.59 -9.28
N ILE A 271 -2.97 -25.16 -10.35
CA ILE A 271 -2.21 -25.68 -11.48
C ILE A 271 -2.48 -24.89 -12.75
N CYS A 272 -1.41 -24.60 -13.49
CA CYS A 272 -1.44 -24.10 -14.86
C CYS A 272 -0.26 -24.72 -15.61
N GLN A 273 -0.35 -24.83 -16.95
CA GLN A 273 0.74 -25.37 -17.75
C GLN A 273 1.98 -24.47 -17.73
N SER A 274 1.79 -23.14 -17.72
CA SER A 274 2.86 -22.16 -17.60
C SER A 274 2.37 -20.88 -16.96
N LYS A 275 3.15 -20.34 -16.03
CA LYS A 275 2.90 -19.06 -15.35
C LYS A 275 3.04 -17.85 -16.28
N ASN A 276 3.65 -18.03 -17.45
CA ASN A 276 3.83 -16.95 -18.44
C ASN A 276 2.61 -16.79 -19.36
N PHE A 277 1.76 -17.82 -19.47
CA PHE A 277 0.60 -17.84 -20.36
C PHE A 277 -0.71 -17.89 -19.57
N ILE A 278 -0.79 -17.16 -18.46
CA ILE A 278 -2.05 -16.96 -17.74
C ILE A 278 -2.98 -16.15 -18.65
N GLY A 279 -4.22 -16.62 -18.80
CA GLY A 279 -5.25 -15.93 -19.60
C GLY A 279 -5.43 -14.49 -19.11
N LYS A 280 -5.42 -13.55 -20.05
CA LYS A 280 -5.50 -12.12 -19.79
C LYS A 280 -6.29 -11.43 -20.89
N VAL A 281 -6.98 -10.35 -20.53
CA VAL A 281 -7.75 -9.50 -21.45
C VAL A 281 -7.37 -8.05 -21.16
N MET A 282 -7.17 -7.26 -22.21
CA MET A 282 -6.94 -5.82 -22.08
C MET A 282 -8.29 -5.11 -22.10
N PHE A 283 -8.42 -4.10 -21.23
CA PHE A 283 -9.60 -3.28 -21.12
C PHE A 283 -9.21 -1.82 -21.19
N LEU A 284 -9.91 -1.03 -22.00
CA LEU A 284 -9.88 0.43 -21.91
C LEU A 284 -10.95 0.85 -20.90
N VAL A 285 -10.61 1.72 -19.95
CA VAL A 285 -11.54 2.22 -18.94
C VAL A 285 -11.64 3.73 -19.05
N ALA A 286 -12.87 4.24 -19.07
CA ALA A 286 -13.14 5.67 -19.10
C ALA A 286 -13.85 6.11 -17.81
N MET A 287 -13.29 7.13 -17.16
CA MET A 287 -13.76 7.66 -15.89
C MET A 287 -13.63 9.19 -15.85
N ALA A 288 -14.63 9.85 -15.31
CA ALA A 288 -14.66 11.28 -15.04
C ALA A 288 -14.79 11.52 -13.52
N ARG A 289 -14.68 12.77 -13.10
CA ARG A 289 -14.87 13.13 -11.70
C ARG A 289 -16.35 12.97 -11.30
N PRO A 290 -16.66 12.28 -10.19
CA PRO A 290 -18.03 12.20 -9.68
C PRO A 290 -18.53 13.57 -9.21
N ARG A 291 -19.84 13.80 -9.33
CA ARG A 291 -20.51 15.03 -8.93
C ARG A 291 -21.66 14.71 -7.98
N PHE A 292 -21.75 15.49 -6.92
CA PHE A 292 -22.74 15.34 -5.86
C PHE A 292 -23.52 16.64 -5.67
N ASP A 293 -24.78 16.52 -5.27
CA ASP A 293 -25.61 17.67 -4.90
C ASP A 293 -25.17 18.27 -3.55
N GLY A 294 -25.79 19.39 -3.15
CA GLY A 294 -25.50 20.03 -1.86
C GLY A 294 -25.86 19.17 -0.63
N ASN A 295 -26.66 18.13 -0.80
CA ASN A 295 -27.05 17.18 0.24
C ASN A 295 -26.15 15.93 0.26
N GLY A 296 -25.22 15.80 -0.69
CA GLY A 296 -24.32 14.65 -0.83
C GLY A 296 -24.90 13.49 -1.65
N ASN A 297 -26.02 13.66 -2.35
CA ASN A 297 -26.54 12.66 -3.28
C ASN A 297 -25.76 12.69 -4.58
N GLU A 298 -25.50 11.52 -5.15
CA GLU A 298 -24.79 11.36 -6.42
C GLU A 298 -25.65 11.88 -7.59
N ILE A 299 -25.18 12.94 -8.27
CA ILE A 299 -25.78 13.44 -9.52
C ILE A 299 -25.14 12.73 -10.71
N PHE A 300 -23.83 12.51 -10.62
CA PHE A 300 -23.04 11.87 -11.66
C PHE A 300 -21.96 11.01 -11.01
N SER A 301 -22.00 9.71 -11.27
CA SER A 301 -21.06 8.73 -10.71
C SER A 301 -19.62 8.94 -11.15
N GLY A 302 -19.38 9.69 -12.23
CA GLY A 302 -18.10 9.75 -12.92
C GLY A 302 -17.80 8.50 -13.75
N LYS A 303 -18.57 7.42 -13.61
CA LYS A 303 -18.35 6.17 -14.35
C LYS A 303 -18.89 6.30 -15.77
N ILE A 304 -18.00 6.20 -16.76
CA ILE A 304 -18.41 6.13 -18.15
C ILE A 304 -18.66 4.67 -18.50
N ARG A 305 -17.60 3.87 -18.71
CA ARG A 305 -17.68 2.44 -19.03
C ARG A 305 -16.30 1.77 -19.06
N VAL A 306 -16.31 0.45 -19.06
CA VAL A 306 -15.18 -0.44 -19.34
C VAL A 306 -15.39 -1.12 -20.70
N PHE A 307 -14.36 -1.08 -21.55
CA PHE A 307 -14.37 -1.57 -22.93
C PHE A 307 -13.36 -2.73 -23.08
N PRO A 308 -13.81 -3.99 -23.13
CA PRO A 308 -12.93 -5.13 -23.35
C PRO A 308 -12.46 -5.22 -24.80
N PHE A 309 -11.15 -5.37 -25.02
CA PHE A 309 -10.61 -5.69 -26.34
C PHE A 309 -10.73 -7.19 -26.62
N ILE A 310 -11.90 -7.59 -27.12
CA ILE A 310 -12.24 -8.98 -27.45
C ILE A 310 -12.76 -9.08 -28.89
N THR A 311 -12.60 -10.27 -29.48
CA THR A 311 -13.20 -10.64 -30.75
C THR A 311 -14.01 -11.92 -30.62
N MET A 312 -15.12 -12.01 -31.34
CA MET A 312 -15.94 -13.21 -31.43
C MET A 312 -15.44 -14.07 -32.58
N VAL A 313 -14.92 -15.27 -32.28
CA VAL A 313 -14.32 -16.17 -33.29
C VAL A 313 -14.98 -17.53 -33.21
N PRO A 314 -15.42 -18.12 -34.35
CA PRO A 314 -15.94 -19.48 -34.35
C PRO A 314 -14.86 -20.49 -33.99
N ALA A 315 -15.22 -21.47 -33.16
CA ALA A 315 -14.39 -22.59 -32.78
C ALA A 315 -13.88 -23.37 -34.00
N GLN A 316 -12.58 -23.32 -34.29
CA GLN A 316 -12.00 -24.03 -35.44
C GLN A 316 -11.94 -25.55 -35.25
N ARG A 317 -11.89 -26.05 -34.00
CA ARG A 317 -11.76 -27.46 -33.68
C ARG A 317 -12.80 -27.86 -32.63
N ARG A 318 -13.32 -29.09 -32.77
CA ARG A 318 -14.14 -29.72 -31.72
C ARG A 318 -13.26 -30.03 -30.52
N ASN A 319 -13.74 -29.71 -29.33
CA ASN A 319 -13.15 -30.16 -28.07
C ASN A 319 -14.22 -30.88 -27.25
N ARG A 320 -13.84 -31.62 -26.21
CA ARG A 320 -14.74 -32.30 -25.27
C ARG A 320 -15.83 -31.38 -24.70
N ASN A 321 -15.55 -30.09 -24.59
CA ASN A 321 -16.45 -29.12 -23.97
C ASN A 321 -17.24 -28.26 -24.98
N ARG A 322 -17.03 -28.42 -26.30
CA ARG A 322 -17.69 -27.61 -27.33
C ARG A 322 -17.53 -28.17 -28.74
N ASP A 323 -18.56 -27.95 -29.56
CA ASP A 323 -18.52 -28.29 -30.98
C ASP A 323 -17.71 -27.29 -31.81
N ALA A 324 -17.26 -27.73 -32.98
CA ALA A 324 -16.68 -26.83 -33.96
C ALA A 324 -17.78 -25.87 -34.47
N GLY A 325 -17.44 -24.60 -34.63
CA GLY A 325 -18.37 -23.54 -35.01
C GLY A 325 -19.01 -22.75 -33.85
N THR A 326 -18.90 -23.20 -32.59
CA THR A 326 -19.37 -22.40 -31.45
C THR A 326 -18.62 -21.05 -31.38
N ILE A 327 -19.35 -19.94 -31.31
CA ILE A 327 -18.77 -18.60 -31.20
C ILE A 327 -18.10 -18.45 -29.82
N GLU A 328 -16.85 -18.02 -29.81
CA GLU A 328 -16.09 -17.79 -28.58
C GLU A 328 -15.52 -16.39 -28.50
N MET A 329 -15.54 -15.84 -27.28
CA MET A 329 -14.78 -14.64 -26.96
C MET A 329 -13.30 -14.96 -26.84
N LYS A 330 -12.48 -14.28 -27.64
CA LYS A 330 -11.02 -14.33 -27.54
C LYS A 330 -10.47 -12.93 -27.30
N PRO A 331 -9.45 -12.77 -26.44
CA PRO A 331 -8.75 -11.49 -26.29
C PRO A 331 -8.06 -11.11 -27.59
N ILE A 332 -8.10 -9.83 -27.93
CA ILE A 332 -7.22 -9.25 -28.95
C ILE A 332 -5.81 -9.23 -28.37
N THR A 333 -4.87 -9.93 -29.01
CA THR A 333 -3.49 -10.08 -28.51
C THR A 333 -2.63 -8.87 -28.78
N SER A 334 -2.88 -8.15 -29.89
CA SER A 334 -2.18 -6.93 -30.27
C SER A 334 -3.18 -5.81 -30.47
N VAL A 335 -3.18 -4.85 -29.54
CA VAL A 335 -4.00 -3.64 -29.65
C VAL A 335 -3.22 -2.62 -30.47
N THR A 336 -3.67 -2.40 -31.71
CA THR A 336 -3.08 -1.43 -32.63
C THR A 336 -3.76 -0.06 -32.51
N ARG A 337 -3.19 0.96 -33.13
CA ARG A 337 -3.76 2.32 -33.11
C ARG A 337 -5.15 2.36 -33.73
N GLU A 338 -5.40 1.55 -34.75
CA GLU A 338 -6.68 1.45 -35.43
C GLU A 338 -7.76 0.85 -34.51
N VAL A 339 -7.39 -0.16 -33.72
CA VAL A 339 -8.29 -0.78 -32.72
C VAL A 339 -8.66 0.23 -31.63
N VAL A 340 -7.68 0.98 -31.11
CA VAL A 340 -7.93 2.04 -30.13
C VAL A 340 -8.79 3.15 -30.74
N ARG A 341 -8.47 3.62 -31.95
CA ARG A 341 -9.24 4.65 -32.67
C ARG A 341 -10.70 4.23 -32.85
N ALA A 342 -10.93 3.01 -33.34
CA ALA A 342 -12.28 2.48 -33.52
C ALA A 342 -13.04 2.43 -32.17
N CYS A 343 -12.40 1.94 -31.11
CA CYS A 343 -13.00 1.92 -29.77
C CYS A 343 -13.37 3.34 -29.28
N LEU A 344 -12.48 4.33 -29.48
CA LEU A 344 -12.76 5.71 -29.10
C LEU A 344 -13.97 6.29 -29.84
N VAL A 345 -13.98 6.14 -31.16
CA VAL A 345 -15.00 6.71 -32.05
C VAL A 345 -16.35 5.99 -31.92
N ASP A 346 -16.34 4.66 -31.97
CA ASP A 346 -17.56 3.85 -32.07
C ASP A 346 -18.18 3.55 -30.70
N GLU A 347 -17.38 3.50 -29.63
CA GLU A 347 -17.87 3.10 -28.31
C GLU A 347 -17.71 4.19 -27.24
N VAL A 348 -16.52 4.77 -27.08
CA VAL A 348 -16.26 5.71 -25.98
C VAL A 348 -17.06 7.00 -26.16
N PHE A 349 -17.01 7.60 -27.35
CA PHE A 349 -17.69 8.88 -27.61
C PHE A 349 -19.21 8.81 -27.45
N PRO A 350 -19.93 7.83 -28.05
CA PRO A 350 -21.35 7.67 -27.79
C PRO A 350 -21.66 7.44 -26.31
N THR A 351 -20.80 6.69 -25.61
CA THR A 351 -21.00 6.41 -24.18
C THR A 351 -20.84 7.67 -23.33
N ILE A 352 -19.81 8.49 -23.59
CA ILE A 352 -19.63 9.79 -22.93
C ILE A 352 -20.86 10.64 -23.19
N ARG A 353 -21.30 10.76 -24.44
CA ARG A 353 -22.48 11.55 -24.82
C ARG A 353 -23.74 11.15 -24.05
N ASN A 354 -23.96 9.86 -23.86
CA ASN A 354 -25.14 9.36 -23.15
C ASN A 354 -25.04 9.54 -21.63
N ALA A 355 -23.84 9.49 -21.07
CA ALA A 355 -23.60 9.59 -19.63
C ALA A 355 -23.41 11.04 -19.14
N TRP A 356 -22.99 11.96 -20.01
CA TRP A 356 -22.57 13.30 -19.60
C TRP A 356 -23.72 14.16 -19.06
N PRO A 357 -23.50 14.93 -17.97
CA PRO A 357 -24.50 15.85 -17.45
C PRO A 357 -24.93 16.89 -18.49
N ARG A 358 -26.25 17.03 -18.69
CA ARG A 358 -26.83 17.92 -19.72
C ARG A 358 -26.55 19.41 -19.49
N GLU A 359 -26.25 19.79 -18.26
CA GLU A 359 -26.00 21.18 -17.85
C GLU A 359 -24.67 21.73 -18.39
N ASN A 360 -23.74 20.86 -18.84
CA ASN A 360 -22.41 21.26 -19.31
C ASN A 360 -22.11 20.75 -20.73
N LEU A 361 -23.14 20.64 -21.58
CA LEU A 361 -22.95 20.19 -22.98
C LEU A 361 -22.20 21.22 -23.83
N ASP A 362 -22.27 22.51 -23.46
CA ASP A 362 -21.60 23.61 -24.16
C ASP A 362 -20.12 23.75 -23.76
N GLU A 363 -19.66 23.03 -22.74
CA GLU A 363 -18.27 23.06 -22.28
C GLU A 363 -17.38 22.09 -23.09
N VAL A 364 -16.10 22.46 -23.23
CA VAL A 364 -15.09 21.58 -23.79
C VAL A 364 -14.81 20.44 -22.80
N ILE A 365 -14.97 19.20 -23.26
CA ILE A 365 -14.67 17.98 -22.53
C ILE A 365 -13.30 17.48 -22.96
N TYR A 366 -12.35 17.46 -22.03
CA TYR A 366 -11.01 16.98 -22.24
C TYR A 366 -10.93 15.48 -21.96
N ILE A 367 -10.53 14.69 -22.96
CA ILE A 367 -10.25 13.27 -22.82
C ILE A 367 -8.73 13.12 -22.65
N GLN A 368 -8.30 12.71 -21.46
CA GLN A 368 -6.90 12.53 -21.13
C GLN A 368 -6.49 11.07 -21.29
N GLN A 369 -5.45 10.84 -22.11
CA GLN A 369 -4.81 9.55 -22.32
C GLN A 369 -3.29 9.66 -22.14
N ASP A 370 -2.59 8.54 -21.99
CA ASP A 370 -1.13 8.54 -22.01
C ASP A 370 -0.56 8.78 -23.43
N ASN A 371 0.76 8.92 -23.55
CA ASN A 371 1.45 9.12 -24.83
C ASN A 371 2.06 7.81 -25.39
N ALA A 372 1.35 6.68 -25.28
CA ALA A 372 1.78 5.44 -25.89
C ALA A 372 1.74 5.52 -27.42
N ARG A 373 2.68 4.84 -28.10
CA ARG A 373 2.77 4.84 -29.57
C ARG A 373 1.49 4.35 -30.27
N THR A 374 0.74 3.49 -29.59
CA THR A 374 -0.53 2.94 -30.07
C THR A 374 -1.70 3.88 -29.90
N HIS A 375 -1.53 5.02 -29.21
CA HIS A 375 -2.63 5.97 -29.02
C HIS A 375 -2.80 6.88 -30.23
N VAL A 376 -4.02 7.41 -30.34
CA VAL A 376 -4.41 8.32 -31.41
C VAL A 376 -3.80 9.69 -31.11
N ASP A 377 -3.23 10.34 -32.13
CA ASP A 377 -2.73 11.71 -31.98
C ASP A 377 -3.90 12.68 -31.78
N PRO A 378 -3.83 13.65 -30.85
CA PRO A 378 -4.82 14.72 -30.74
C PRO A 378 -5.07 15.49 -32.05
N SER A 379 -4.10 15.47 -32.96
CA SER A 379 -4.13 16.09 -34.28
C SER A 379 -4.62 15.13 -35.37
N ASP A 380 -5.03 13.91 -35.03
CA ASP A 380 -5.54 12.91 -35.98
C ASP A 380 -6.82 13.44 -36.66
N GLU A 381 -6.78 13.52 -38.00
CA GLU A 381 -7.88 14.12 -38.78
C GLU A 381 -9.19 13.34 -38.62
N GLN A 382 -9.14 12.01 -38.56
CA GLN A 382 -10.33 11.19 -38.40
C GLN A 382 -10.97 11.44 -37.02
N PHE A 383 -10.13 11.54 -35.99
CA PHE A 383 -10.58 11.91 -34.65
C PHE A 383 -11.24 13.30 -34.65
N GLN A 384 -10.61 14.31 -35.26
CA GLN A 384 -11.14 15.67 -35.28
C GLN A 384 -12.46 15.78 -36.03
N VAL A 385 -12.61 15.09 -37.16
CA VAL A 385 -13.86 15.05 -37.92
C VAL A 385 -14.98 14.47 -37.07
N VAL A 386 -14.74 13.33 -36.43
CA VAL A 386 -15.76 12.68 -35.56
C VAL A 386 -16.08 13.55 -34.36
N ALA A 387 -15.07 14.12 -33.69
CA ALA A 387 -15.26 15.00 -32.55
C ALA A 387 -16.09 16.23 -32.92
N THR A 388 -15.83 16.83 -34.08
CA THR A 388 -16.57 18.00 -34.60
C THR A 388 -18.00 17.66 -35.00
N LEU A 389 -18.23 16.47 -35.56
CA LEU A 389 -19.58 15.98 -35.90
C LEU A 389 -20.38 15.57 -34.66
N SER A 390 -19.71 15.32 -33.55
CA SER A 390 -20.37 14.99 -32.29
C SER A 390 -21.06 16.24 -31.73
N SER A 391 -22.19 16.06 -31.04
CA SER A 391 -22.88 17.18 -30.37
C SER A 391 -22.18 17.64 -29.09
N LEU A 392 -20.91 17.26 -28.90
CA LEU A 392 -20.08 17.57 -27.75
C LEU A 392 -18.78 18.20 -28.24
N HIS A 393 -18.25 19.16 -27.51
CA HIS A 393 -16.93 19.72 -27.79
C HIS A 393 -15.84 18.83 -27.17
N LEU A 394 -15.51 17.72 -27.83
CA LEU A 394 -14.51 16.75 -27.36
C LEU A 394 -13.09 17.14 -27.81
N GLN A 395 -12.14 17.12 -26.87
CA GLN A 395 -10.72 17.33 -27.17
C GLN A 395 -9.85 16.26 -26.51
N LEU A 396 -9.02 15.58 -27.31
CA LEU A 396 -8.02 14.65 -26.79
C LEU A 396 -6.80 15.41 -26.29
N ILE A 397 -6.28 15.01 -25.14
CA ILE A 397 -5.05 15.57 -24.56
C ILE A 397 -4.13 14.45 -24.09
N TYR A 398 -2.83 14.68 -24.24
CA TYR A 398 -1.83 13.81 -23.66
C TYR A 398 -1.55 14.15 -22.21
N GLN A 399 -1.45 13.09 -21.40
CA GLN A 399 -0.76 13.16 -20.13
C GLN A 399 0.73 13.45 -20.34
N ARG A 400 1.33 14.15 -19.37
CA ARG A 400 2.79 14.36 -19.38
C ARG A 400 3.54 13.02 -19.28
N PRO A 401 4.66 12.85 -19.99
CA PRO A 401 5.42 11.60 -19.97
C PRO A 401 5.76 11.11 -18.55
N ASN A 402 5.79 9.79 -18.35
CA ASN A 402 6.14 9.14 -17.09
C ASN A 402 5.38 9.70 -15.87
N SER A 403 4.07 9.91 -16.03
CA SER A 403 3.23 10.49 -14.96
C SER A 403 1.98 9.67 -14.61
N PRO A 404 2.10 8.35 -14.36
CA PRO A 404 0.94 7.52 -13.99
C PRO A 404 0.23 8.04 -12.73
N ASP A 405 0.95 8.71 -11.84
CA ASP A 405 0.39 9.35 -10.64
C ASP A 405 -0.51 10.55 -10.92
N MET A 406 -0.61 11.01 -12.17
CA MET A 406 -1.52 12.08 -12.62
C MET A 406 -2.77 11.53 -13.32
N ASN A 407 -3.02 10.21 -13.26
CA ASN A 407 -4.24 9.58 -13.76
C ASN A 407 -4.94 8.88 -12.59
N ILE A 408 -6.23 9.17 -12.39
CA ILE A 408 -7.03 8.54 -11.34
C ILE A 408 -7.12 7.02 -11.51
N LEU A 409 -7.08 6.54 -12.76
CA LEU A 409 -7.16 5.13 -13.10
C LEU A 409 -5.99 4.35 -12.51
N ASP A 410 -4.77 4.82 -12.75
CA ASP A 410 -3.52 4.25 -12.24
C ASP A 410 -3.29 4.46 -10.74
N LEU A 411 -3.74 5.62 -10.21
CA LEU A 411 -3.48 5.97 -8.81
C LEU A 411 -4.09 4.97 -7.82
N GLY A 412 -5.24 4.39 -8.18
CA GLY A 412 -5.88 3.40 -7.31
C GLY A 412 -7.10 2.69 -7.90
N PHE A 413 -7.76 3.24 -8.92
CA PHE A 413 -9.01 2.67 -9.41
C PHE A 413 -8.81 1.28 -10.04
N PHE A 414 -7.77 1.08 -10.85
CA PHE A 414 -7.45 -0.24 -11.39
C PHE A 414 -7.16 -1.26 -10.28
N ARG A 415 -6.46 -0.85 -9.22
CA ARG A 415 -6.19 -1.72 -8.07
C ARG A 415 -7.47 -2.13 -7.35
N ALA A 416 -8.42 -1.21 -7.22
CA ALA A 416 -9.73 -1.49 -6.63
C ALA A 416 -10.52 -2.52 -7.45
N ILE A 417 -10.63 -2.32 -8.77
CA ILE A 417 -11.32 -3.26 -9.67
C ILE A 417 -10.64 -4.63 -9.64
N GLN A 418 -9.31 -4.69 -9.76
CA GLN A 418 -8.57 -5.96 -9.70
C GLN A 418 -8.83 -6.70 -8.37
N SER A 419 -8.85 -5.98 -7.25
CA SER A 419 -9.11 -6.59 -5.95
C SER A 419 -10.52 -7.20 -5.84
N LEU A 420 -11.51 -6.66 -6.54
CA LEU A 420 -12.86 -7.23 -6.58
C LEU A 420 -12.93 -8.38 -7.59
N GLN A 421 -12.39 -8.19 -8.79
CA GLN A 421 -12.40 -9.20 -9.84
C GLN A 421 -11.72 -10.50 -9.42
N HIS A 422 -10.62 -10.43 -8.67
CA HIS A 422 -9.94 -11.64 -8.18
C HIS A 422 -10.78 -12.47 -7.20
N LYS A 423 -11.77 -11.87 -6.53
CA LYS A 423 -12.68 -12.62 -5.64
C LYS A 423 -13.64 -13.51 -6.43
N GLU A 424 -13.93 -13.18 -7.68
CA GLU A 424 -14.86 -13.94 -8.54
C GLU A 424 -14.20 -15.19 -9.16
N SER A 425 -12.86 -15.28 -9.18
CA SER A 425 -12.09 -16.44 -9.68
C SER A 425 -12.51 -16.95 -11.08
N PRO A 426 -12.48 -16.09 -12.13
CA PRO A 426 -12.94 -16.45 -13.46
C PRO A 426 -12.08 -17.53 -14.13
N LYS A 427 -12.71 -18.44 -14.86
CA LYS A 427 -12.08 -19.55 -15.59
C LYS A 427 -12.16 -19.40 -17.10
N THR A 428 -13.06 -18.57 -17.61
CA THR A 428 -13.21 -18.27 -19.04
C THR A 428 -13.01 -16.78 -19.32
N VAL A 429 -12.78 -16.43 -20.59
CA VAL A 429 -12.64 -15.02 -21.02
C VAL A 429 -13.94 -14.26 -20.78
N GLU A 430 -15.08 -14.91 -21.02
CA GLU A 430 -16.40 -14.33 -20.78
C GLU A 430 -16.64 -14.05 -19.29
N GLU A 431 -16.35 -15.03 -18.42
CA GLU A 431 -16.42 -14.84 -16.96
C GLU A 431 -15.49 -13.71 -16.49
N LEU A 432 -14.29 -13.59 -17.08
CA LEU A 432 -13.36 -12.52 -16.76
C LEU A 432 -13.94 -11.15 -17.14
N VAL A 433 -14.51 -11.02 -18.34
CA VAL A 433 -15.17 -9.78 -18.78
C VAL A 433 -16.33 -9.42 -17.85
N GLN A 434 -17.19 -10.39 -17.53
CA GLN A 434 -18.31 -10.18 -16.62
C GLN A 434 -17.83 -9.77 -15.21
N ALA A 435 -16.80 -10.42 -14.68
CA ALA A 435 -16.22 -10.10 -13.38
C ALA A 435 -15.63 -8.68 -13.32
N VAL A 436 -14.95 -8.24 -14.38
CA VAL A 436 -14.40 -6.88 -14.47
C VAL A 436 -15.52 -5.85 -14.56
N VAL A 437 -16.52 -6.06 -15.41
CA VAL A 437 -17.68 -5.15 -15.55
C VAL A 437 -18.45 -5.05 -14.24
N LYS A 438 -18.70 -6.18 -13.57
CA LYS A 438 -19.32 -6.22 -12.23
C LYS A 438 -18.49 -5.42 -11.22
N SER A 439 -17.19 -5.68 -11.16
CA SER A 439 -16.27 -5.00 -10.24
C SER A 439 -16.24 -3.48 -10.46
N PHE A 440 -16.28 -3.03 -11.71
CA PHE A 440 -16.37 -1.61 -12.06
C PHE A 440 -17.66 -0.97 -11.53
N ASN A 441 -18.79 -1.65 -11.69
CA ASN A 441 -20.09 -1.18 -11.19
C ASN A 441 -20.12 -1.14 -9.65
N ASP A 442 -19.53 -2.13 -8.99
CA ASP A 442 -19.50 -2.25 -7.53
C ASP A 442 -18.49 -1.29 -6.85
N THR A 443 -17.51 -0.77 -7.59
CA THR A 443 -16.48 0.13 -7.02
C THR A 443 -17.06 1.53 -6.80
N HIS A 444 -17.30 1.97 -5.57
CA HIS A 444 -17.74 3.33 -5.29
C HIS A 444 -16.56 4.31 -5.26
N LEU A 445 -16.75 5.51 -5.81
CA LEU A 445 -15.82 6.62 -5.63
C LEU A 445 -16.27 7.45 -4.42
N GLU A 446 -15.39 7.64 -3.46
CA GLU A 446 -15.64 8.52 -2.31
C GLU A 446 -15.49 10.00 -2.72
N ARG A 447 -16.08 10.87 -1.90
CA ARG A 447 -16.25 12.32 -2.10
C ARG A 447 -14.93 13.11 -2.16
#